data_AF-A0A4Q0PNB0-F1
#
_entry.id   AF-A0A4Q0PNB0-F1
#
_cell.length_a   1.000
_cell.length_b   1.000
_cell.length_c   1.000
_cell.angle_alpha   90.00
_cell.angle_beta   90.00
_cell.angle_gamma   90.00
#
_symmetry.space_group_name_H-M   'P 1'
#
loop_
_entity.id
_entity.type
_entity.pdbx_description
1 polymer ?
#
loop_
_entity_poly.entity_id
_entity_poly.type
_entity_poly.pdbx_seq_one_letter_code
_entity_poly.pdbx_strand_id
1 'polypeptide(L)' 'MMILDVSGVIKKVYELDDDDFAQPEGITFSPDGRLFISNEAHGGTANILEVELD' A
#
# COMPACT_ATOMS: atom_id res chain seq x y z
N MET A 1 -6.08 -1.94 0.97
CA MET A 1 -5.09 -2.74 1.72
C MET A 1 -5.74 -3.47 2.89
N MET A 2 -5.45 -4.76 3.06
CA MET A 2 -5.95 -5.56 4.19
C MET A 2 -4.81 -5.92 5.14
N ILE A 3 -5.04 -5.76 6.43
CA ILE A 3 -4.16 -6.28 7.49
C ILE A 3 -4.84 -7.48 8.12
N LEU A 4 -4.14 -8.61 8.08
CA LEU A 4 -4.61 -9.89 8.59
C LEU A 4 -3.75 -10.30 9.80
N ASP A 5 -4.30 -11.13 10.68
CA ASP A 5 -3.48 -11.90 11.60
C ASP A 5 -2.90 -13.16 10.94
N VAL A 6 -2.08 -13.90 11.69
CA VAL A 6 -1.43 -15.13 11.20
C VAL A 6 -2.41 -16.28 10.90
N SER A 7 -3.65 -16.19 11.37
CA SER A 7 -4.73 -17.13 11.07
C SER A 7 -5.59 -16.69 9.89
N GLY A 8 -5.32 -15.52 9.30
CA GLY A 8 -6.08 -14.95 8.19
C GLY A 8 -7.32 -14.18 8.61
N VAL A 9 -7.48 -13.86 9.90
CA VAL A 9 -8.59 -13.00 10.36
C VAL A 9 -8.26 -11.54 10.04
N ILE A 10 -9.23 -10.83 9.46
CA ILE A 10 -9.12 -9.40 9.12
C ILE A 10 -9.03 -8.58 10.41
N LYS A 11 -7.92 -7.86 10.57
CA LYS A 11 -7.71 -6.88 11.63
C LYS A 11 -8.14 -5.47 11.21
N LYS A 12 -7.79 -5.06 10.00
CA LYS A 12 -8.11 -3.73 9.47
C LYS A 12 -8.19 -3.77 7.95
N VAL A 13 -9.02 -2.91 7.38
CA VAL A 13 -9.12 -2.67 5.95
C VAL A 13 -8.98 -1.17 5.73
N TYR A 14 -8.04 -0.80 4.88
CA TYR A 14 -7.88 0.55 4.37
C TYR A 14 -8.32 0.55 2.92
N GLU A 15 -9.27 1.41 2.58
CA GLU A 15 -9.56 1.73 1.19
C GLU A 15 -8.39 2.56 0.65
N LEU A 16 -7.91 2.24 -0.55
CA LEU A 16 -6.87 3.02 -1.22
C LEU A 16 -7.58 3.94 -2.20
N ASP A 17 -7.34 5.24 -2.11
CA ASP A 17 -7.88 6.20 -3.07
C ASP A 17 -7.20 6.01 -4.42
N ASP A 18 -7.97 5.83 -5.49
CA ASP A 18 -7.44 5.62 -6.84
C ASP A 18 -6.67 6.85 -7.37
N ASP A 19 -6.95 8.05 -6.84
CA ASP A 19 -6.22 9.27 -7.19
C ASP A 19 -4.78 9.24 -6.63
N ASP A 20 -4.58 8.68 -5.43
CA ASP A 20 -3.28 8.55 -4.78
C ASP A 20 -2.55 7.26 -5.18
N PHE A 21 -3.28 6.16 -5.34
CA PHE A 21 -2.75 4.81 -5.56
C PHE A 21 -3.13 4.29 -6.94
N ALA A 22 -2.78 5.04 -7.98
CA ALA A 22 -3.08 4.66 -9.36
C ALA A 22 -2.33 3.36 -9.77
N GLN A 23 -3.08 2.26 -9.87
CA GLN A 23 -2.58 0.91 -10.21
C GLN A 23 -1.43 0.46 -9.27
N PRO A 24 -1.76 0.14 -8.00
CA PRO A 24 -0.77 -0.28 -7.02
C PRO A 24 -0.41 -1.76 -7.23
N GLU A 25 0.86 -2.05 -7.47
CA GLU A 25 1.33 -3.40 -7.86
C GLU A 25 2.31 -4.02 -6.84
N GLY A 26 2.89 -3.20 -5.97
CA GLY A 26 3.92 -3.63 -5.03
C GLY A 26 3.75 -3.01 -3.65
N ILE A 27 4.15 -3.77 -2.63
CA ILE A 27 4.12 -3.38 -1.22
C ILE A 27 5.37 -3.92 -0.53
N THR A 28 6.04 -3.10 0.27
CA THR A 28 7.22 -3.53 1.02
C THR A 28 7.39 -2.73 2.31
N PHE A 29 8.25 -3.22 3.19
CA PHE A 29 8.68 -2.52 4.39
C PHE A 29 10.18 -2.29 4.34
N SER A 30 10.63 -1.13 4.79
CA SER A 30 12.03 -0.88 5.07
C SER A 30 12.48 -1.61 6.34
N PRO A 31 13.80 -1.77 6.59
CA PRO A 31 14.31 -2.41 7.81
C PRO A 31 13.90 -1.73 9.12
N ASP A 32 13.61 -0.43 9.07
CA ASP A 32 13.10 0.38 10.19
C ASP A 32 11.55 0.38 10.28
N GLY A 33 10.87 -0.42 9.45
CA GLY A 33 9.43 -0.69 9.56
C GLY A 33 8.52 0.29 8.82
N ARG A 34 9.04 1.15 7.95
CA ARG A 34 8.26 2.11 7.17
C ARG A 34 7.65 1.40 5.95
N LEU A 35 6.39 1.71 5.65
CA LEU A 35 5.61 1.05 4.61
C LEU A 35 5.72 1.81 3.30
N PHE A 36 5.96 1.11 2.20
CA PHE A 36 6.00 1.68 0.86
C PHE A 36 5.10 0.91 -0.10
N ILE A 37 4.40 1.65 -0.98
CA ILE A 37 3.57 1.10 -2.06
C ILE A 37 4.07 1.67 -3.39
N SER A 38 4.26 0.81 -4.39
CA SER A 38 4.64 1.21 -5.75
C SER A 38 3.44 1.22 -6.69
N ASN A 39 3.27 2.33 -7.41
CA ASN A 39 2.17 2.58 -8.33
C ASN A 39 2.69 2.65 -9.78
N GLU A 40 2.08 1.90 -10.70
CA GLU A 40 2.43 1.95 -12.13
C GLU A 40 1.82 3.18 -12.83
N ALA A 41 0.76 3.77 -12.24
CA ALA A 41 0.08 4.97 -12.67
C ALA A 41 -0.73 4.89 -13.98
N HIS A 42 -1.07 3.69 -14.48
CA HIS A 42 -1.95 3.48 -15.64
C HIS A 42 -1.66 4.39 -16.85
N GLY A 43 -0.38 4.60 -17.18
CA GLY A 43 0.08 5.47 -18.27
C GLY A 43 0.43 6.91 -17.86
N GLY A 44 0.18 7.27 -16.60
CA GLY A 44 0.68 8.47 -15.94
C GLY A 44 2.12 8.29 -15.42
N THR A 45 2.50 9.07 -14.41
CA THR A 45 3.84 8.99 -13.81
C THR A 45 3.86 8.01 -12.65
N ALA A 46 4.56 6.90 -12.83
CA ALA A 46 4.79 5.91 -11.79
C ALA A 46 5.53 6.52 -10.58
N ASN A 47 5.20 6.04 -9.38
CA ASN A 47 5.80 6.54 -8.16
C ASN A 47 5.92 5.44 -7.10
N ILE A 48 6.61 5.77 -6.00
CA ILE A 48 6.64 4.97 -4.77
C ILE A 48 6.24 5.91 -3.65
N LEU A 49 5.16 5.58 -2.95
CA LEU A 49 4.65 6.35 -1.83
C LEU A 49 5.08 5.70 -0.52
N GLU A 50 5.57 6.51 0.42
CA GLU A 50 5.65 6.14 1.83
C GLU A 50 4.26 6.31 2.44
N VAL A 51 3.77 5.28 3.13
CA VAL A 51 2.41 5.24 3.67
C VAL A 51 2.48 5.19 5.18
N GLU A 52 1.82 6.14 5.83
CA GLU A 52 1.60 6.14 7.27
C GLU A 52 0.19 5.64 7.58
N LEU A 53 0.06 4.86 8.64
CA LEU A 53 -1.20 4.24 9.06
C LEU A 53 -1.58 4.76 10.45
N ASP A 54 -2.81 5.24 10.58
CA ASP A 54 -3.40 5.67 11.86
C ASP A 54 -3.76 4.50 12.80
#